data_AF-A0A1Q6VBC0-F1
#
_entry.id   AF-A0A1Q6VBC0-F1
#
_cell.length_a   1.000
_cell.length_b   1.000
_cell.length_c   1.000
_cell.angle_alpha   90.00
_cell.angle_beta   90.00
_cell.angle_gamma   90.00
#
_symmetry.space_group_name_H-M   'P 1'
#
loop_
_entity.id
_entity.type
_entity.pdbx_description
1 polymer ?
#
loop_
_entity_poly.entity_id
_entity_poly.type
_entity_poly.pdbx_seq_one_letter_code
_entity_poly.pdbx_strand_id
1 'polypeptide(L)'
;MKRLVIFTFCLLLFEVGYALDVPDFMMVPKSTWVSGFPELNKDDIQTEIATAAQDANLGLRLVHLKKSYQATRRASETLGENGVIESGDILLSLRPAWADTLAYAHVQLGISHAALAFVVEMNGKKYVHSLESPMSYSSFLDSPHQYGDLEAFHILRPTLTEVEKSNLKGWAKLTMSHPDHFAFFSDYSKPMYKRGLPGVDRPIDQVRLLAKVIKEGGPTFSCYCSEFVWTFLGLRKCSPDEFPNGNLEMFFDPLKGFYQDAPKAGLTQGPDAALRKSGNPNRIQILTSKVFVDFLDSPSDLQGRMSSGHQAVARANKPKMDLLKRYYASGEPADVVLEINQGIIDNFSPTAFLIRSDAGLNGLRYVGTVVFDK
;
A
#
# COMPACT_ATOMS: atom_id res chain seq x y z
N MET A 1 61.33 -15.85 30.43
CA MET A 1 59.92 -16.20 30.71
C MET A 1 59.04 -14.96 30.62
N LYS A 2 58.37 -14.72 29.50
CA LYS A 2 57.14 -13.92 29.42
C LYS A 2 56.25 -14.52 28.33
N ARG A 3 55.00 -14.78 28.70
CA ARG A 3 54.00 -15.54 27.95
C ARG A 3 53.38 -14.73 26.81
N LEU A 4 53.05 -15.48 25.77
CA LEU A 4 52.09 -15.23 24.71
C LEU A 4 50.77 -14.59 25.20
N VAL A 5 50.29 -13.55 24.51
CA VAL A 5 48.85 -13.38 24.24
C VAL A 5 48.73 -12.75 22.85
N ILE A 6 48.37 -13.56 21.86
CA ILE A 6 47.87 -13.10 20.56
C ILE A 6 46.38 -12.87 20.77
N PHE A 7 45.94 -11.60 20.74
CA PHE A 7 44.53 -11.26 20.66
C PHE A 7 44.14 -11.26 19.18
N THR A 8 43.52 -12.35 18.74
CA THR A 8 42.80 -12.40 17.46
C THR A 8 41.52 -11.58 17.62
N PHE A 9 41.50 -10.37 17.09
CA PHE A 9 40.28 -9.57 16.97
C PHE A 9 39.44 -10.18 15.83
N CYS A 10 38.46 -11.02 16.16
CA CYS A 10 37.37 -11.33 15.24
C CYS A 10 36.54 -10.06 15.02
N LEU A 11 36.81 -9.33 13.94
CA LEU A 11 35.82 -8.42 13.37
C LEU A 11 34.66 -9.27 12.84
N LEU A 12 33.63 -9.46 13.66
CA LEU A 12 32.29 -9.69 13.16
C LEU A 12 31.81 -8.37 12.55
N LEU A 13 32.04 -8.21 11.25
CA LEU A 13 31.36 -7.23 10.43
C LEU A 13 29.88 -7.60 10.42
N PHE A 14 29.11 -7.05 11.36
CA PHE A 14 27.69 -6.84 11.12
C PHE A 14 27.62 -5.71 10.09
N GLU A 15 27.39 -6.05 8.82
CA GLU A 15 26.79 -5.11 7.88
C GLU A 15 25.44 -4.71 8.47
N VAL A 16 25.42 -3.58 9.17
CA VAL A 16 24.18 -2.95 9.63
C VAL A 16 23.51 -2.45 8.36
N GLY A 17 22.53 -3.21 7.87
CA GLY A 17 21.66 -2.80 6.78
C GLY A 17 21.08 -1.41 7.08
N TYR A 18 20.91 -0.61 6.03
CA TYR A 18 20.28 0.70 6.17
C TYR A 18 18.82 0.49 6.60
N ALA A 19 18.56 0.58 7.91
CA ALA A 19 17.20 0.52 8.43
C ALA A 19 16.38 1.62 7.76
N LEU A 20 15.23 1.24 7.20
CA LEU A 20 14.31 2.16 6.54
C LEU A 20 13.90 3.27 7.52
N ASP A 21 14.44 4.47 7.34
CA ASP A 21 14.13 5.62 8.19
C ASP A 21 12.80 6.23 7.76
N VAL A 22 11.77 6.00 8.57
CA VAL A 22 10.44 6.59 8.40
C VAL A 22 9.96 7.16 9.73
N PRO A 23 9.24 8.30 9.72
CA PRO A 23 8.71 8.87 10.95
C PRO A 23 7.58 8.00 11.52
N ASP A 24 7.35 8.12 12.83
CA ASP A 24 6.32 7.38 13.57
C ASP A 24 4.94 7.41 12.90
N PHE A 25 4.56 8.52 12.26
CA PHE A 25 3.25 8.67 11.61
C PHE A 25 3.11 7.92 10.28
N MET A 26 4.20 7.36 9.75
CA MET A 26 4.23 6.43 8.60
C MET A 26 4.46 4.99 9.04
N MET A 27 4.62 4.72 10.33
CA MET A 27 4.71 3.38 10.88
C MET A 27 3.33 2.79 11.17
N VAL A 28 3.27 1.47 11.26
CA VAL A 28 2.02 0.72 11.38
C VAL A 28 1.79 0.26 12.83
N PRO A 29 0.55 0.28 13.35
CA PRO A 29 0.24 -0.26 14.67
C PRO A 29 0.53 -1.76 14.74
N LYS A 30 1.38 -2.20 15.66
CA LYS A 30 1.76 -3.61 15.83
C LYS A 30 0.55 -4.54 16.08
N SER A 31 -0.54 -4.00 16.61
CA SER A 31 -1.81 -4.74 16.82
C SER A 31 -2.54 -5.12 15.53
N THR A 32 -2.21 -4.51 14.39
CA THR A 32 -2.81 -4.81 13.08
C THR A 32 -1.98 -5.79 12.26
N TRP A 33 -0.82 -6.20 12.77
CA TRP A 33 0.06 -7.14 12.09
C TRP A 33 -0.59 -8.53 11.99
N VAL A 34 -0.20 -9.29 10.98
CA VAL A 34 -0.47 -10.74 10.96
C VAL A 34 0.17 -11.40 12.17
N SER A 35 -0.59 -12.26 12.84
CA SER A 35 -0.17 -12.96 14.06
C SER A 35 0.91 -14.02 13.79
N GLY A 36 0.86 -14.67 12.61
CA GLY A 36 1.88 -15.59 12.14
C GLY A 36 2.74 -14.95 11.06
N PHE A 37 4.06 -15.14 11.15
CA PHE A 37 5.01 -14.81 10.09
C PHE A 37 5.84 -16.05 9.79
N PRO A 38 6.10 -16.38 8.51
CA PRO A 38 6.79 -17.62 8.16
C PRO A 38 8.21 -17.66 8.73
N GLU A 39 8.68 -18.88 9.01
CA GLU A 39 10.10 -19.11 9.24
C GLU A 39 10.85 -18.93 7.91
N LEU A 40 11.91 -18.13 7.93
CA LEU A 40 12.64 -17.72 6.74
C LEU A 40 13.92 -18.53 6.56
N ASN A 41 14.23 -18.86 5.30
CA ASN A 41 15.56 -19.29 4.91
C ASN A 41 16.52 -18.09 4.89
N LYS A 42 17.34 -17.97 5.94
CA LYS A 42 18.13 -16.77 6.25
C LYS A 42 19.27 -16.47 5.25
N ASP A 43 19.56 -17.38 4.32
CA ASP A 43 20.64 -17.20 3.34
C ASP A 43 20.36 -16.08 2.33
N ASP A 44 19.07 -15.80 2.07
CA ASP A 44 18.63 -14.85 1.04
C ASP A 44 17.66 -13.77 1.52
N ILE A 45 17.16 -13.90 2.75
CA ILE A 45 16.16 -13.00 3.32
C ILE A 45 16.36 -12.90 4.83
N GLN A 46 16.21 -11.71 5.40
CA GLN A 46 16.20 -11.55 6.86
C GLN A 46 15.07 -10.64 7.29
N THR A 47 14.75 -10.68 8.57
CA THR A 47 13.73 -9.83 9.18
C THR A 47 14.27 -9.01 10.33
N GLU A 48 13.78 -7.78 10.41
CA GLU A 48 14.03 -6.85 11.50
C GLU A 48 12.70 -6.23 11.96
N ILE A 49 12.62 -5.84 13.23
CA ILE A 49 11.51 -5.03 13.73
C ILE A 49 12.04 -3.62 13.99
N ALA A 50 11.71 -2.69 13.10
CA ALA A 50 11.89 -1.27 13.34
C ALA A 50 10.75 -0.78 14.25
N THR A 51 11.08 -0.10 15.35
CA THR A 51 10.09 0.43 16.31
C THR A 51 10.20 1.93 16.39
N ALA A 52 9.06 2.63 16.45
CA ALA A 52 9.03 4.07 16.62
C ALA A 52 9.71 4.47 17.94
N ALA A 53 10.52 5.53 17.89
CA ALA A 53 11.33 5.94 19.04
C ALA A 53 10.47 6.37 20.24
N GLN A 54 9.30 6.95 19.98
CA GLN A 54 8.41 7.49 21.01
C GLN A 54 7.16 6.65 21.24
N ASP A 55 7.00 5.53 20.54
CA ASP A 55 5.81 4.68 20.62
C ASP A 55 6.13 3.21 20.31
N ALA A 56 6.29 2.40 21.34
CA ALA A 56 6.61 0.98 21.18
C ALA A 56 5.52 0.17 20.45
N ASN A 57 4.29 0.70 20.36
CA ASN A 57 3.16 0.07 19.66
C ASN A 57 3.14 0.37 18.16
N LEU A 58 3.99 1.29 17.68
CA LEU A 58 4.21 1.55 16.26
C LEU A 58 5.51 0.91 15.79
N GLY A 59 5.51 0.41 14.56
CA GLY A 59 6.71 -0.11 13.95
C GLY A 59 6.50 -0.63 12.54
N LEU A 60 7.57 -1.17 11.96
CA LEU A 60 7.56 -1.94 10.74
C LEU A 60 8.23 -3.30 10.99
N ARG A 61 7.68 -4.35 10.38
CA ARG A 61 8.37 -5.63 10.22
C ARG A 61 9.10 -5.56 8.89
N LEU A 62 10.40 -5.26 8.92
CA LEU A 62 11.22 -5.16 7.72
C LEU A 62 11.61 -6.55 7.24
N VAL A 63 11.53 -6.76 5.93
CA VAL A 63 11.92 -7.97 5.22
C VAL A 63 13.00 -7.57 4.23
N HIS A 64 14.25 -7.84 4.61
CA HIS A 64 15.43 -7.39 3.88
C HIS A 64 15.81 -8.39 2.80
N LEU A 65 15.88 -7.90 1.57
CA LEU A 65 16.44 -8.60 0.41
C LEU A 65 17.74 -7.93 -0.03
N LYS A 66 18.58 -8.69 -0.72
CA LYS A 66 19.80 -8.18 -1.37
C LYS A 66 19.43 -7.08 -2.36
N LYS A 67 20.21 -5.99 -2.40
CA LYS A 67 20.02 -4.89 -3.35
C LYS A 67 20.01 -5.39 -4.80
N SER A 68 20.86 -6.39 -5.08
CA SER A 68 20.94 -7.06 -6.40
C SER A 68 19.65 -7.79 -6.81
N TYR A 69 18.70 -7.99 -5.89
CA TYR A 69 17.41 -8.62 -6.20
C TYR A 69 16.35 -7.60 -6.66
N GLN A 70 16.57 -6.31 -6.43
CA GLN A 70 15.63 -5.26 -6.81
C GLN A 70 15.36 -5.28 -8.31
N ALA A 71 14.07 -5.23 -8.69
CA ALA A 71 13.61 -5.36 -10.07
C ALA A 71 14.16 -6.60 -10.80
N THR A 72 14.30 -7.71 -10.08
CA THR A 72 14.66 -9.00 -10.67
C THR A 72 13.69 -10.09 -10.22
N ARG A 73 13.56 -11.11 -11.07
CA ARG A 73 12.76 -12.29 -10.76
C ARG A 73 13.21 -13.03 -9.49
N ARG A 74 14.45 -12.79 -9.03
CA ARG A 74 14.97 -13.37 -7.77
C ARG A 74 14.24 -12.83 -6.55
N ALA A 75 13.80 -11.56 -6.55
CA ALA A 75 12.96 -11.04 -5.47
C ALA A 75 11.64 -11.80 -5.38
N SER A 76 10.98 -12.00 -6.52
CA SER A 76 9.75 -12.77 -6.64
C SER A 76 9.88 -14.22 -6.17
N GLU A 77 10.95 -14.91 -6.57
CA GLU A 77 11.25 -16.28 -6.10
C GLU A 77 11.47 -16.31 -4.58
N THR A 78 12.31 -15.40 -4.07
CA THR A 78 12.69 -15.39 -2.65
C THR A 78 11.48 -15.13 -1.77
N LEU A 79 10.62 -14.17 -2.13
CA LEU A 79 9.41 -13.87 -1.36
C LEU A 79 8.35 -14.97 -1.46
N GLY A 80 8.24 -15.64 -2.61
CA GLY A 80 7.29 -16.73 -2.85
C GLY A 80 7.68 -18.03 -2.12
N GLU A 81 8.93 -18.45 -2.24
CA GLU A 81 9.45 -19.66 -1.58
C GLU A 81 9.43 -19.57 -0.06
N ASN A 82 9.71 -18.38 0.50
CA ASN A 82 9.66 -18.15 1.93
C ASN A 82 8.24 -17.91 2.48
N GLY A 83 7.21 -17.96 1.63
CA GLY A 83 5.82 -17.75 2.04
C GLY A 83 5.53 -16.36 2.63
N VAL A 84 6.39 -15.38 2.37
CA VAL A 84 6.21 -14.00 2.85
C VAL A 84 4.98 -13.39 2.19
N ILE A 85 4.84 -13.61 0.87
CA ILE A 85 3.69 -13.17 0.09
C ILE A 85 2.80 -14.36 -0.24
N GLU A 86 1.48 -14.17 -0.11
CA GLU A 86 0.43 -15.10 -0.51
C GLU A 86 -0.42 -14.54 -1.65
N SER A 87 -1.13 -15.41 -2.36
CA SER A 87 -2.10 -14.96 -3.36
C SER A 87 -3.23 -14.17 -2.73
N GLY A 88 -3.50 -12.98 -3.26
CA GLY A 88 -4.47 -12.03 -2.74
C GLY A 88 -3.86 -10.96 -1.85
N ASP A 89 -2.58 -11.05 -1.49
CA ASP A 89 -1.87 -9.96 -0.81
C ASP A 89 -1.83 -8.71 -1.69
N ILE A 90 -1.88 -7.55 -1.05
CA ILE A 90 -1.79 -6.23 -1.67
C ILE A 90 -0.39 -5.68 -1.43
N LEU A 91 0.28 -5.28 -2.49
CA LEU A 91 1.59 -4.63 -2.43
C LEU A 91 1.38 -3.12 -2.55
N LEU A 92 1.89 -2.35 -1.60
CA LEU A 92 1.82 -0.89 -1.62
C LEU A 92 3.22 -0.29 -1.72
N SER A 93 3.51 0.35 -2.85
CA SER A 93 4.79 1.03 -3.06
C SER A 93 4.98 2.15 -2.04
N LEU A 94 6.07 2.11 -1.29
CA LEU A 94 6.42 3.08 -0.27
C LEU A 94 7.57 3.98 -0.74
N ARG A 95 7.41 5.29 -0.50
CA ARG A 95 8.40 6.35 -0.74
C ARG A 95 8.74 7.01 0.61
N PRO A 96 9.71 6.49 1.38
CA PRO A 96 10.10 7.08 2.66
C PRO A 96 10.45 8.56 2.56
N ALA A 97 11.13 8.96 1.48
CA ALA A 97 11.54 10.34 1.24
C ALA A 97 10.39 11.36 1.16
N TRP A 98 9.13 10.91 1.04
CA TRP A 98 7.96 11.80 1.08
C TRP A 98 7.68 12.35 2.49
N ALA A 99 8.19 11.71 3.54
CA ALA A 99 8.08 12.14 4.94
C ALA A 99 8.60 13.56 5.21
N ASP A 100 9.55 14.02 4.40
CA ASP A 100 10.24 15.30 4.57
C ASP A 100 9.83 16.29 3.46
N THR A 101 8.59 16.23 2.97
CA THR A 101 8.15 17.04 1.82
C THR A 101 6.93 17.89 2.15
N LEU A 102 5.82 17.69 1.43
CA LEU A 102 4.58 18.43 1.55
C LEU A 102 3.59 17.64 2.40
N ALA A 103 2.80 18.34 3.21
CA ALA A 103 1.79 17.79 4.10
C ALA A 103 0.83 16.81 3.40
N TYR A 104 0.47 17.10 2.15
CA TYR A 104 -0.38 16.20 1.36
C TYR A 104 0.26 14.82 1.16
N ALA A 105 1.58 14.74 0.97
CA ALA A 105 2.29 13.48 0.82
C ALA A 105 2.38 12.70 2.14
N HIS A 106 2.47 13.40 3.28
CA HIS A 106 2.42 12.79 4.61
C HIS A 106 1.07 12.10 4.85
N VAL A 107 -0.03 12.74 4.42
CA VAL A 107 -1.38 12.16 4.47
C VAL A 107 -1.50 10.90 3.60
N GLN A 108 -0.73 10.80 2.51
CA GLN A 108 -0.66 9.60 1.69
C GLN A 108 0.25 8.50 2.28
N LEU A 109 0.84 8.71 3.46
CA LEU A 109 1.72 7.73 4.12
C LEU A 109 2.88 7.27 3.22
N GLY A 110 3.35 8.13 2.31
CA GLY A 110 4.38 7.76 1.33
C GLY A 110 3.93 6.71 0.30
N ILE A 111 2.64 6.36 0.22
CA ILE A 111 2.16 5.35 -0.71
C ILE A 111 1.94 5.95 -2.09
N SER A 112 2.61 5.40 -3.10
CA SER A 112 2.51 5.88 -4.49
C SER A 112 1.80 4.94 -5.45
N HIS A 113 1.65 3.65 -5.10
CA HIS A 113 1.07 2.64 -6.00
C HIS A 113 0.48 1.45 -5.22
N ALA A 114 -0.41 0.70 -5.86
CA ALA A 114 -0.97 -0.53 -5.33
C ALA A 114 -1.01 -1.63 -6.40
N ALA A 115 -0.62 -2.85 -6.03
CA ALA A 115 -0.69 -4.04 -6.86
C ALA A 115 -1.30 -5.21 -6.10
N LEU A 116 -1.84 -6.20 -6.81
CA LEU A 116 -2.31 -7.46 -6.23
C LEU A 116 -1.28 -8.55 -6.51
N ALA A 117 -0.92 -9.34 -5.51
CA ALA A 117 0.06 -10.40 -5.63
C ALA A 117 -0.58 -11.77 -5.85
N PHE A 118 0.04 -12.58 -6.72
CA PHE A 118 -0.32 -13.97 -6.94
C PHE A 118 0.92 -14.85 -6.84
N VAL A 119 0.86 -15.88 -6.01
CA VAL A 119 1.86 -16.94 -6.00
C VAL A 119 1.56 -17.92 -7.15
N VAL A 120 2.53 -18.06 -8.05
CA VAL A 120 2.51 -18.98 -9.20
C VAL A 120 3.63 -19.99 -9.02
N GLU A 121 3.33 -21.27 -9.26
CA GLU A 121 4.33 -22.32 -9.23
C GLU A 121 4.85 -22.62 -10.65
N MET A 122 6.16 -22.59 -10.84
CA MET A 122 6.83 -22.92 -12.09
C MET A 122 8.07 -23.76 -11.79
N ASN A 123 8.18 -24.93 -12.41
CA ASN A 123 9.31 -25.85 -12.24
C ASN A 123 9.58 -26.20 -10.75
N GLY A 124 8.52 -26.40 -9.97
CA GLY A 124 8.60 -26.73 -8.53
C GLY A 124 9.02 -25.58 -7.62
N LYS A 125 9.07 -24.34 -8.14
CA LYS A 125 9.38 -23.13 -7.37
C LYS A 125 8.20 -22.16 -7.41
N LYS A 126 8.01 -21.43 -6.32
CA LYS A 126 6.98 -20.41 -6.13
C LYS A 126 7.54 -19.03 -6.45
N TYR A 127 6.80 -18.31 -7.27
CA TYR A 127 7.11 -16.96 -7.69
C TYR A 127 5.93 -16.05 -7.37
N VAL A 128 6.22 -14.84 -6.91
CA VAL A 128 5.23 -13.76 -6.79
C VAL A 128 5.08 -13.05 -8.12
N HIS A 129 3.88 -13.05 -8.69
CA HIS A 129 3.51 -12.24 -9.83
C HIS A 129 2.60 -11.09 -9.37
N SER A 130 2.97 -9.85 -9.69
CA SER A 130 2.11 -8.68 -9.45
C SER A 130 1.09 -8.53 -10.57
N LEU A 131 -0.12 -8.12 -10.23
CA LEU A 131 -1.16 -7.74 -11.17
C LEU A 131 -1.64 -6.34 -10.79
N GLU A 132 -1.49 -5.39 -11.71
CA GLU A 132 -1.63 -3.97 -11.43
C GLU A 132 -2.08 -3.18 -12.67
N SER A 133 -2.46 -1.91 -12.45
CA SER A 133 -2.81 -0.96 -13.51
C SER A 133 -1.85 0.23 -13.44
N PRO A 134 -1.04 0.51 -14.47
CA PRO A 134 -1.06 -0.06 -15.82
C PRO A 134 -0.65 -1.53 -15.88
N MET A 135 -1.26 -2.29 -16.79
CA MET A 135 -0.98 -3.73 -16.96
C MET A 135 0.47 -4.03 -17.37
N SER A 136 1.18 -3.06 -17.97
CA SER A 136 2.60 -3.18 -18.32
C SER A 136 3.53 -3.25 -17.10
N TYR A 137 3.05 -2.97 -15.89
CA TYR A 137 3.84 -3.14 -14.66
C TYR A 137 3.69 -4.54 -14.06
N SER A 138 2.60 -5.24 -14.37
CA SER A 138 2.35 -6.62 -13.95
C SER A 138 3.49 -7.53 -14.38
N SER A 139 4.19 -8.13 -13.42
CA SER A 139 5.46 -8.81 -13.66
C SER A 139 5.84 -9.73 -12.49
N PHE A 140 6.97 -10.43 -12.59
CA PHE A 140 7.53 -11.19 -11.45
C PHE A 140 8.38 -10.28 -10.56
N LEU A 141 7.82 -9.13 -10.17
CA LEU A 141 8.51 -8.04 -9.45
C LEU A 141 9.79 -7.56 -10.17
N ASP A 142 9.84 -7.73 -11.48
CA ASP A 142 11.01 -7.46 -12.33
C ASP A 142 10.76 -6.41 -13.41
N SER A 143 9.61 -5.72 -13.38
CA SER A 143 9.38 -4.52 -14.17
C SER A 143 10.32 -3.40 -13.72
N PRO A 144 11.28 -2.94 -14.56
CA PRO A 144 12.22 -1.89 -14.17
C PRO A 144 11.53 -0.56 -13.89
N HIS A 145 10.46 -0.25 -14.63
CA HIS A 145 9.71 0.99 -14.48
C HIS A 145 9.00 1.10 -13.12
N GLN A 146 8.57 -0.02 -12.56
CA GLN A 146 7.82 -0.04 -11.30
C GLN A 146 8.70 -0.38 -10.11
N TYR A 147 9.58 -1.38 -10.23
CA TYR A 147 10.37 -1.92 -9.13
C TYR A 147 11.82 -1.43 -9.12
N GLY A 148 12.33 -0.85 -10.21
CA GLY A 148 13.74 -0.44 -10.34
C GLY A 148 14.13 0.69 -9.40
N ASP A 149 13.25 1.69 -9.27
CA ASP A 149 13.45 2.85 -8.39
C ASP A 149 12.66 2.72 -7.08
N LEU A 150 12.08 1.55 -6.78
CA LEU A 150 11.26 1.35 -5.60
C LEU A 150 12.11 0.98 -4.38
N GLU A 151 12.21 1.88 -3.41
CA GLU A 151 13.00 1.67 -2.19
C GLU A 151 12.39 0.57 -1.32
N ALA A 152 11.07 0.57 -1.17
CA ALA A 152 10.35 -0.35 -0.31
C ALA A 152 8.91 -0.55 -0.77
N PHE A 153 8.28 -1.64 -0.32
CA PHE A 153 6.83 -1.77 -0.41
C PHE A 153 6.25 -2.49 0.81
N HIS A 154 5.09 -2.04 1.25
CA HIS A 154 4.31 -2.76 2.26
C HIS A 154 3.58 -3.94 1.64
N ILE A 155 3.36 -4.97 2.44
CA ILE A 155 2.50 -6.10 2.13
C ILE A 155 1.33 -6.08 3.10
N LEU A 156 0.11 -6.01 2.56
CA LEU A 156 -1.12 -6.15 3.33
C LEU A 156 -1.84 -7.44 2.92
N ARG A 157 -2.31 -8.21 3.90
CA ARG A 157 -3.00 -9.48 3.70
C ARG A 157 -4.47 -9.34 4.05
N PRO A 158 -5.39 -9.47 3.07
CA PRO A 158 -6.81 -9.64 3.38
C PRO A 158 -7.07 -11.05 3.94
N THR A 159 -8.03 -11.17 4.85
CA THR A 159 -8.57 -12.47 5.25
C THR A 159 -9.35 -13.08 4.08
N LEU A 160 -8.76 -14.07 3.42
CA LEU A 160 -9.38 -14.81 2.31
C LEU A 160 -9.41 -16.30 2.63
N THR A 161 -10.52 -16.96 2.30
CA THR A 161 -10.63 -18.42 2.25
C THR A 161 -9.83 -18.98 1.08
N GLU A 162 -9.48 -20.27 1.12
CA GLU A 162 -8.80 -20.92 -0.01
C GLU A 162 -9.64 -20.91 -1.30
N VAL A 163 -10.97 -20.96 -1.19
CA VAL A 163 -11.89 -20.80 -2.33
C VAL A 163 -11.78 -19.39 -2.92
N GLU A 164 -11.79 -18.36 -2.07
CA GLU A 164 -11.62 -16.97 -2.54
C GLU A 164 -10.26 -16.73 -3.19
N LYS A 165 -9.18 -17.27 -2.62
CA LYS A 165 -7.85 -17.26 -3.25
C LYS A 165 -7.85 -17.95 -4.61
N SER A 166 -8.52 -19.10 -4.72
CA SER A 166 -8.66 -19.85 -5.97
C SER A 166 -9.44 -19.06 -7.03
N ASN A 167 -10.55 -18.42 -6.65
CA ASN A 167 -11.35 -17.58 -7.53
C ASN A 167 -10.50 -16.43 -8.09
N LEU A 168 -9.79 -15.70 -7.23
CA LEU A 168 -8.92 -14.60 -7.64
C LEU A 168 -7.82 -15.08 -8.61
N LYS A 169 -7.21 -16.24 -8.35
CA LYS A 169 -6.23 -16.85 -9.29
C LYS A 169 -6.85 -17.15 -10.65
N GLY A 170 -8.07 -17.68 -10.67
CA GLY A 170 -8.82 -17.95 -11.91
C GLY A 170 -9.05 -16.68 -12.73
N TRP A 171 -9.50 -15.61 -12.08
CA TRP A 171 -9.64 -14.29 -12.71
C TRP A 171 -8.30 -13.75 -13.21
N ALA A 172 -7.24 -13.87 -12.42
CA ALA A 172 -5.93 -13.30 -12.76
C ALA A 172 -5.37 -13.93 -14.02
N LYS A 173 -5.53 -15.26 -14.16
CA LYS A 173 -5.14 -15.99 -15.37
C LYS A 173 -5.85 -15.45 -16.62
N LEU A 174 -7.15 -15.18 -16.55
CA LEU A 174 -7.93 -14.64 -17.66
C LEU A 174 -7.59 -13.17 -17.96
N THR A 175 -7.30 -12.37 -16.94
CA THR A 175 -6.85 -10.98 -17.09
C THR A 175 -5.52 -10.91 -17.81
N MET A 176 -4.54 -11.74 -17.40
CA MET A 176 -3.21 -11.75 -18.01
C MET A 176 -3.21 -12.24 -19.46
N SER A 177 -4.24 -12.99 -19.90
CA SER A 177 -4.38 -13.38 -21.31
C SER A 177 -4.97 -12.30 -22.22
N HIS A 178 -5.49 -11.20 -21.65
CA HIS A 178 -6.11 -10.09 -22.40
C HIS A 178 -5.64 -8.72 -21.87
N PRO A 179 -4.34 -8.44 -21.83
CA PRO A 179 -3.80 -7.21 -21.23
C PRO A 179 -4.26 -5.93 -21.96
N ASP A 180 -4.63 -6.03 -23.24
CA ASP A 180 -5.13 -4.97 -24.10
C ASP A 180 -6.54 -4.48 -23.73
N HIS A 181 -7.28 -5.25 -22.93
CA HIS A 181 -8.57 -4.84 -22.39
C HIS A 181 -8.45 -3.78 -21.28
N PHE A 182 -7.24 -3.43 -20.84
CA PHE A 182 -7.00 -2.57 -19.67
C PHE A 182 -6.21 -1.31 -20.05
N ALA A 183 -6.62 -0.17 -19.49
CA ALA A 183 -5.90 1.08 -19.61
C ALA A 183 -5.73 1.77 -18.26
N PHE A 184 -4.63 2.48 -18.10
CA PHE A 184 -4.41 3.28 -16.90
C PHE A 184 -5.19 4.60 -16.97
N PHE A 185 -5.91 4.91 -15.90
CA PHE A 185 -6.57 6.20 -15.70
C PHE A 185 -5.84 6.95 -14.59
N SER A 186 -5.22 8.10 -14.89
CA SER A 186 -4.33 8.78 -13.95
C SER A 186 -5.02 9.75 -12.97
N ASP A 187 -6.32 10.04 -13.14
CA ASP A 187 -7.05 10.97 -12.26
C ASP A 187 -7.70 10.23 -11.07
N TYR A 188 -6.95 10.12 -9.97
CA TYR A 188 -7.38 9.47 -8.72
C TYR A 188 -8.57 10.17 -8.05
N SER A 189 -8.92 11.40 -8.44
CA SER A 189 -10.06 12.13 -7.88
C SER A 189 -11.41 11.72 -8.51
N LYS A 190 -11.37 11.00 -9.63
CA LYS A 190 -12.57 10.57 -10.37
C LYS A 190 -12.63 9.05 -10.44
N PRO A 191 -13.15 8.36 -9.41
CA PRO A 191 -13.37 6.93 -9.51
C PRO A 191 -14.38 6.60 -10.62
N MET A 192 -14.32 5.40 -11.18
CA MET A 192 -15.04 5.03 -12.40
C MET A 192 -16.56 5.24 -12.28
N TYR A 193 -17.14 4.93 -11.12
CA TYR A 193 -18.57 5.15 -10.84
C TYR A 193 -19.00 6.62 -10.74
N LYS A 194 -18.06 7.56 -10.88
CA LYS A 194 -18.29 9.02 -10.95
C LYS A 194 -17.97 9.61 -12.33
N ARG A 195 -17.63 8.78 -13.32
CA ARG A 195 -17.25 9.23 -14.67
C ARG A 195 -18.41 9.26 -15.67
N GLY A 196 -19.62 8.84 -15.27
CA GLY A 196 -20.78 8.77 -16.15
C GLY A 196 -20.68 7.68 -17.23
N LEU A 197 -19.98 6.58 -16.92
CA LEU A 197 -19.90 5.44 -17.83
C LEU A 197 -21.24 4.69 -17.86
N PRO A 198 -21.76 4.31 -19.05
CA PRO A 198 -23.01 3.57 -19.15
C PRO A 198 -23.00 2.28 -18.31
N GLY A 199 -23.96 2.17 -17.38
CA GLY A 199 -24.11 1.00 -16.51
C GLY A 199 -23.13 0.93 -15.33
N VAL A 200 -22.40 2.00 -15.04
CA VAL A 200 -21.49 2.09 -13.87
C VAL A 200 -21.85 3.30 -13.00
N ASP A 201 -22.92 3.16 -12.22
CA ASP A 201 -23.42 4.23 -11.35
C ASP A 201 -23.03 4.04 -9.87
N ARG A 202 -22.69 2.80 -9.49
CA ARG A 202 -22.32 2.45 -8.11
C ARG A 202 -20.98 1.72 -8.08
N PRO A 203 -20.27 1.74 -6.94
CA PRO A 203 -19.00 1.06 -6.81
C PRO A 203 -18.99 -0.42 -7.23
N ILE A 204 -20.04 -1.18 -6.88
CA ILE A 204 -20.20 -2.59 -7.24
C ILE A 204 -20.34 -2.82 -8.75
N ASP A 205 -20.86 -1.84 -9.49
CA ASP A 205 -21.06 -1.97 -10.93
C ASP A 205 -19.70 -1.98 -11.67
N GLN A 206 -18.65 -1.40 -11.08
CA GLN A 206 -17.26 -1.51 -11.56
C GLN A 206 -16.76 -2.96 -11.48
N VAL A 207 -17.09 -3.69 -10.41
CA VAL A 207 -16.72 -5.11 -10.23
C VAL A 207 -17.40 -5.96 -11.29
N ARG A 208 -18.67 -5.69 -11.56
CA ARG A 208 -19.42 -6.36 -12.64
C ARG A 208 -18.84 -6.03 -14.01
N LEU A 209 -18.48 -4.78 -14.26
CA LEU A 209 -17.84 -4.37 -15.52
C LEU A 209 -16.49 -5.07 -15.71
N LEU A 210 -15.64 -5.15 -14.67
CA LEU A 210 -14.36 -5.85 -14.72
C LEU A 210 -14.55 -7.31 -15.11
N ALA A 211 -15.46 -8.02 -14.43
CA ALA A 211 -15.77 -9.42 -14.72
C ALA A 211 -16.22 -9.62 -16.17
N LYS A 212 -17.10 -8.74 -16.66
CA LYS A 212 -17.58 -8.74 -18.04
C LYS A 212 -16.45 -8.52 -19.04
N VAL A 213 -15.62 -7.50 -18.86
CA VAL A 213 -14.48 -7.20 -19.73
C VAL A 213 -13.47 -8.35 -19.79
N ILE A 214 -13.24 -9.05 -18.66
CA ILE A 214 -12.38 -10.22 -18.62
C ILE A 214 -12.99 -11.42 -19.39
N LYS A 215 -14.29 -11.70 -19.22
CA LYS A 215 -14.94 -12.90 -19.78
C LYS A 215 -15.42 -12.75 -21.22
N GLU A 216 -15.96 -11.59 -21.55
CA GLU A 216 -16.69 -11.33 -22.80
C GLU A 216 -15.96 -10.33 -23.70
N GLY A 217 -14.92 -9.67 -23.19
CA GLY A 217 -14.35 -8.48 -23.81
C GLY A 217 -15.29 -7.27 -23.68
N GLY A 218 -15.06 -6.25 -24.50
CA GLY A 218 -15.88 -5.04 -24.52
C GLY A 218 -15.04 -3.77 -24.44
N PRO A 219 -15.60 -2.66 -23.91
CA PRO A 219 -14.84 -1.42 -23.79
C PRO A 219 -13.68 -1.61 -22.82
N THR A 220 -12.57 -0.92 -23.09
CA THR A 220 -11.38 -0.94 -22.24
C THR A 220 -11.73 -0.59 -20.78
N PHE A 221 -11.34 -1.46 -19.85
CA PHE A 221 -11.46 -1.21 -18.43
C PHE A 221 -10.38 -0.23 -17.99
N SER A 222 -10.75 1.05 -17.88
CA SER A 222 -9.81 2.14 -17.55
C SER A 222 -9.89 2.53 -16.07
N CYS A 223 -8.83 2.32 -15.31
CA CYS A 223 -8.79 2.59 -13.86
C CYS A 223 -7.37 2.91 -13.37
N TYR A 224 -7.27 3.55 -12.20
CA TYR A 224 -5.97 3.69 -11.51
C TYR A 224 -5.64 2.41 -10.72
N CYS A 225 -4.40 2.32 -10.25
CA CYS A 225 -3.82 1.10 -9.67
C CYS A 225 -4.62 0.52 -8.50
N SER A 226 -5.00 1.35 -7.54
CA SER A 226 -5.72 0.90 -6.34
C SER A 226 -7.21 0.67 -6.58
N GLU A 227 -7.83 1.36 -7.54
CA GLU A 227 -9.18 1.05 -8.02
C GLU A 227 -9.20 -0.30 -8.74
N PHE A 228 -8.15 -0.61 -9.51
CA PHE A 228 -7.97 -1.94 -10.10
C PHE A 228 -7.91 -3.03 -9.01
N VAL A 229 -7.00 -2.89 -8.03
CA VAL A 229 -6.85 -3.84 -6.92
C VAL A 229 -8.17 -4.00 -6.14
N TRP A 230 -8.84 -2.90 -5.80
CA TRP A 230 -10.12 -2.92 -5.09
C TRP A 230 -11.20 -3.65 -5.89
N THR A 231 -11.30 -3.35 -7.18
CA THR A 231 -12.30 -3.96 -8.07
C THR A 231 -12.02 -5.45 -8.24
N PHE A 232 -10.74 -5.83 -8.36
CA PHE A 232 -10.31 -7.21 -8.51
C PHE A 232 -10.60 -8.04 -7.27
N LEU A 233 -10.34 -7.51 -6.07
CA LEU A 233 -10.74 -8.15 -4.81
C LEU A 233 -12.26 -8.30 -4.70
N GLY A 234 -13.03 -7.48 -5.41
CA GLY A 234 -14.49 -7.62 -5.53
C GLY A 234 -14.95 -8.93 -6.18
N LEU A 235 -14.07 -9.58 -6.95
CA LEU A 235 -14.33 -10.85 -7.63
C LEU A 235 -14.13 -12.08 -6.73
N ARG A 236 -13.55 -11.92 -5.52
CA ARG A 236 -13.12 -13.04 -4.66
C ARG A 236 -14.20 -14.09 -4.38
N LYS A 237 -15.47 -13.69 -4.30
CA LYS A 237 -16.61 -14.58 -3.98
C LYS A 237 -17.35 -15.16 -5.19
N CYS A 238 -16.83 -14.93 -6.40
CA CYS A 238 -17.39 -15.42 -7.65
C CYS A 238 -16.26 -16.03 -8.46
N SER A 239 -16.34 -17.31 -8.82
CA SER A 239 -15.41 -17.86 -9.79
C SER A 239 -15.70 -17.33 -11.21
N PRO A 240 -14.73 -17.36 -12.13
CA PRO A 240 -14.99 -17.04 -13.53
C PRO A 240 -16.11 -17.87 -14.17
N ASP A 241 -16.33 -19.09 -13.71
CA ASP A 241 -17.32 -20.02 -14.29
C ASP A 241 -18.74 -19.78 -13.76
N GLU A 242 -18.88 -19.16 -12.58
CA GLU A 242 -20.17 -18.80 -12.00
C GLU A 242 -20.72 -17.47 -12.56
N PHE A 243 -19.87 -16.61 -13.14
CA PHE A 243 -20.30 -15.35 -13.73
C PHE A 243 -21.20 -15.57 -14.96
N PRO A 244 -22.34 -14.84 -15.12
CA PRO A 244 -22.78 -13.67 -14.36
C PRO A 244 -23.65 -13.93 -13.12
N ASN A 245 -23.91 -15.21 -12.79
CA ASN A 245 -24.84 -15.59 -11.73
C ASN A 245 -24.19 -15.71 -10.34
N GLY A 246 -22.86 -15.73 -10.28
CA GLY A 246 -22.10 -15.79 -9.03
C GLY A 246 -22.15 -14.49 -8.22
N ASN A 247 -21.77 -14.59 -6.94
CA ASN A 247 -21.88 -13.49 -6.00
C ASN A 247 -20.70 -12.51 -6.10
N LEU A 248 -20.95 -11.31 -6.62
CA LEU A 248 -19.99 -10.21 -6.58
C LEU A 248 -20.19 -9.37 -5.32
N GLU A 249 -19.11 -9.03 -4.62
CA GLU A 249 -19.18 -8.28 -3.37
C GLU A 249 -18.08 -7.24 -3.29
N MET A 250 -18.42 -6.00 -2.93
CA MET A 250 -17.43 -4.97 -2.67
C MET A 250 -16.42 -5.44 -1.62
N PHE A 251 -15.14 -5.11 -1.78
CA PHE A 251 -14.14 -5.44 -0.77
C PHE A 251 -14.29 -4.56 0.49
N PHE A 252 -14.52 -3.27 0.27
CA PHE A 252 -14.95 -2.31 1.28
C PHE A 252 -15.65 -1.11 0.61
N ASP A 253 -16.41 -0.32 1.35
CA ASP A 253 -17.01 0.92 0.82
C ASP A 253 -15.94 1.97 0.46
N PRO A 254 -16.09 2.72 -0.65
CA PRO A 254 -15.19 3.82 -0.99
C PRO A 254 -14.94 4.73 0.23
N LEU A 255 -13.69 5.13 0.45
CA LEU A 255 -13.37 5.93 1.63
C LEU A 255 -13.81 7.37 1.40
N LYS A 256 -14.53 7.90 2.38
CA LYS A 256 -14.77 9.34 2.51
C LYS A 256 -13.46 10.08 2.76
N GLY A 257 -13.48 11.39 2.52
CA GLY A 257 -12.36 12.26 2.85
C GLY A 257 -11.98 12.20 4.33
N PHE A 258 -12.97 12.27 5.22
CA PHE A 258 -12.81 12.33 6.66
C PHE A 258 -14.04 11.73 7.37
N TYR A 259 -13.80 10.94 8.42
CA TYR A 259 -14.81 10.45 9.36
C TYR A 259 -14.58 11.06 10.74
N GLN A 260 -15.65 11.51 11.37
CA GLN A 260 -15.59 12.02 12.74
C GLN A 260 -15.37 10.89 13.77
N ASP A 261 -15.99 9.73 13.54
CA ASP A 261 -16.07 8.66 14.54
C ASP A 261 -15.03 7.56 14.32
N ALA A 262 -14.32 7.20 15.39
CA ALA A 262 -13.53 5.97 15.44
C ALA A 262 -14.44 4.72 15.45
N PRO A 263 -13.97 3.56 14.97
CA PRO A 263 -12.64 3.29 14.41
C PRO A 263 -12.53 3.62 12.90
N LYS A 264 -13.45 4.40 12.32
CA LYS A 264 -13.38 4.75 10.90
C LYS A 264 -12.29 5.80 10.68
N ALA A 265 -11.66 5.73 9.52
CA ALA A 265 -10.68 6.72 9.08
C ALA A 265 -10.84 6.95 7.56
N GLY A 266 -10.80 8.21 7.16
CA GLY A 266 -10.96 8.65 5.79
C GLY A 266 -9.61 8.89 5.11
N LEU A 267 -9.66 9.29 3.83
CA LEU A 267 -8.48 9.54 2.99
C LEU A 267 -7.50 10.57 3.56
N THR A 268 -7.96 11.45 4.43
CA THR A 268 -7.14 12.50 5.06
C THR A 268 -6.66 12.17 6.47
N GLN A 269 -7.03 10.99 6.98
CA GLN A 269 -6.78 10.59 8.37
C GLN A 269 -5.76 9.46 8.50
N GLY A 270 -4.97 9.15 7.47
CA GLY A 270 -4.02 8.02 7.54
C GLY A 270 -3.04 8.10 8.71
N PRO A 271 -2.29 9.20 8.85
CA PRO A 271 -1.42 9.41 10.01
C PRO A 271 -2.16 9.33 11.35
N ASP A 272 -3.37 9.90 11.45
CA ASP A 272 -4.19 9.86 12.66
C ASP A 272 -4.69 8.44 12.98
N ALA A 273 -5.03 7.64 11.96
CA ALA A 273 -5.48 6.27 12.13
C ALA A 273 -4.41 5.40 12.81
N ALA A 274 -3.16 5.49 12.35
CA ALA A 274 -2.02 4.79 12.95
C ALA A 274 -1.77 5.26 14.40
N LEU A 275 -1.62 6.56 14.61
CA LEU A 275 -1.33 7.14 15.94
C LEU A 275 -2.46 6.89 16.95
N ARG A 276 -3.72 6.95 16.52
CA ARG A 276 -4.88 6.66 17.37
C ARG A 276 -4.93 5.19 17.75
N LYS A 277 -4.65 4.28 16.81
CA LYS A 277 -4.65 2.83 17.05
C LYS A 277 -3.53 2.39 17.98
N SER A 278 -2.36 3.02 17.89
CA SER A 278 -1.23 2.73 18.79
C SER A 278 -1.44 3.27 20.21
N GLY A 279 -2.37 4.23 20.37
CA GLY A 279 -2.58 4.94 21.62
C GLY A 279 -1.53 6.01 21.89
N ASN A 280 -0.92 6.57 20.84
CA ASN A 280 0.17 7.55 20.98
C ASN A 280 -0.28 8.80 21.76
N PRO A 281 0.34 9.13 22.91
CA PRO A 281 -0.05 10.28 23.72
C PRO A 281 0.27 11.62 23.05
N ASN A 282 1.24 11.65 22.13
CA ASN A 282 1.67 12.83 21.39
C ASN A 282 0.94 12.99 20.05
N ARG A 283 -0.14 12.23 19.81
CA ARG A 283 -0.91 12.23 18.54
C ARG A 283 -1.17 13.63 18.00
N ILE A 284 -1.78 14.51 18.79
CA ILE A 284 -2.15 15.87 18.34
C ILE A 284 -0.91 16.70 18.01
N GLN A 285 0.16 16.59 18.80
CA GLN A 285 1.42 17.29 18.53
C GLN A 285 2.05 16.80 17.22
N ILE A 286 2.13 15.49 17.00
CA ILE A 286 2.68 14.91 15.77
C ILE A 286 1.87 15.38 14.55
N LEU A 287 0.53 15.31 14.64
CA LEU A 287 -0.34 15.76 13.54
C LEU A 287 -0.11 17.23 13.19
N THR A 288 -0.05 18.10 14.19
CA THR A 288 0.02 19.56 13.98
C THR A 288 1.43 20.10 13.70
N SER A 289 2.49 19.40 14.13
CA SER A 289 3.89 19.86 13.98
C SER A 289 4.70 19.09 12.93
N LYS A 290 4.25 17.89 12.53
CA LYS A 290 4.97 17.05 11.55
C LYS A 290 4.12 16.67 10.35
N VAL A 291 2.87 16.25 10.55
CA VAL A 291 2.04 15.74 9.45
C VAL A 291 1.50 16.86 8.58
N PHE A 292 0.77 17.82 9.17
CA PHE A 292 0.16 18.92 8.42
C PHE A 292 1.08 20.14 8.30
N VAL A 293 2.36 19.88 7.99
CA VAL A 293 3.41 20.88 7.81
C VAL A 293 4.15 20.58 6.52
N ASP A 294 4.39 21.60 5.70
CA ASP A 294 5.28 21.49 4.55
C ASP A 294 6.72 21.75 5.02
N PHE A 295 7.59 20.75 4.89
CA PHE A 295 9.02 20.88 5.16
C PHE A 295 9.79 21.43 3.95
N LEU A 296 9.34 21.08 2.75
CA LEU A 296 9.90 21.56 1.48
C LEU A 296 8.76 22.07 0.59
N ASP A 297 8.83 23.33 0.14
CA ASP A 297 7.76 23.95 -0.68
C ASP A 297 8.25 24.34 -2.10
N SER A 298 9.56 24.59 -2.26
CA SER A 298 10.10 25.03 -3.55
C SER A 298 10.21 23.87 -4.56
N PRO A 299 9.97 24.11 -5.86
CA PRO A 299 10.15 23.08 -6.89
C PRO A 299 11.55 22.46 -6.94
N SER A 300 12.59 23.25 -6.63
CA SER A 300 13.98 22.77 -6.58
C SER A 300 14.21 21.79 -5.44
N ASP A 301 13.62 22.03 -4.26
CA ASP A 301 13.78 21.15 -3.10
C ASP A 301 13.09 19.79 -3.30
N LEU A 302 12.04 19.77 -4.13
CA LEU A 302 11.24 18.58 -4.42
C LEU A 302 11.76 17.78 -5.62
N GLN A 303 12.78 18.27 -6.32
CA GLN A 303 13.35 17.61 -7.49
C GLN A 303 13.92 16.24 -7.10
N GLY A 304 13.56 15.19 -7.86
CA GLY A 304 13.99 13.81 -7.60
C GLY A 304 13.28 13.12 -6.42
N ARG A 305 12.55 13.85 -5.56
CA ARG A 305 11.75 13.28 -4.46
C ARG A 305 10.30 13.04 -4.85
N MET A 306 9.74 13.94 -5.65
CA MET A 306 8.33 13.95 -6.00
C MET A 306 8.13 14.43 -7.44
N SER A 307 7.35 13.70 -8.24
CA SER A 307 7.07 14.11 -9.62
C SER A 307 6.26 15.40 -9.68
N SER A 308 6.38 16.15 -10.79
CA SER A 308 5.67 17.42 -10.99
C SER A 308 4.15 17.30 -10.82
N GLY A 309 3.56 16.18 -11.22
CA GLY A 309 2.15 15.87 -11.01
C GLY A 309 1.77 15.79 -9.53
N HIS A 310 2.55 15.06 -8.73
CA HIS A 310 2.33 14.97 -7.29
C HIS A 310 2.53 16.32 -6.59
N GLN A 311 3.55 17.10 -7.01
CA GLN A 311 3.75 18.45 -6.49
C GLN A 311 2.56 19.37 -6.77
N ALA A 312 1.98 19.30 -7.98
CA ALA A 312 0.82 20.09 -8.36
C ALA A 312 -0.41 19.74 -7.51
N VAL A 313 -0.68 18.44 -7.30
CA VAL A 313 -1.78 17.98 -6.46
C VAL A 313 -1.57 18.40 -5.01
N ALA A 314 -0.36 18.28 -4.47
CA ALA A 314 -0.05 18.66 -3.11
C ALA A 314 -0.27 20.17 -2.87
N ARG A 315 0.22 21.02 -3.78
CA ARG A 315 -0.02 22.48 -3.72
C ARG A 315 -1.49 22.84 -3.81
N ALA A 316 -2.24 22.19 -4.71
CA ALA A 316 -3.69 22.40 -4.82
C ALA A 316 -4.47 22.02 -3.54
N ASN A 317 -3.92 21.11 -2.73
CA ASN A 317 -4.51 20.67 -1.47
C ASN A 317 -3.95 21.38 -0.22
N LYS A 318 -3.01 22.31 -0.35
CA LYS A 318 -2.41 23.04 0.78
C LYS A 318 -3.46 23.71 1.70
N PRO A 319 -4.49 24.43 1.19
CA PRO A 319 -5.53 25.01 2.06
C PRO A 319 -6.28 23.98 2.92
N LYS A 320 -6.42 22.76 2.40
CA LYS A 320 -7.06 21.65 3.11
C LYS A 320 -6.15 21.05 4.18
N MET A 321 -4.85 20.99 3.94
CA MET A 321 -3.87 20.60 4.97
C MET A 321 -3.86 21.63 6.11
N ASP A 322 -3.95 22.93 5.79
CA ASP A 322 -4.07 23.98 6.81
C ASP A 322 -5.38 23.86 7.61
N LEU A 323 -6.49 23.51 6.96
CA LEU A 323 -7.76 23.24 7.64
C LEU A 323 -7.64 22.06 8.60
N LEU A 324 -7.05 20.95 8.18
CA LEU A 324 -6.81 19.77 9.03
C LEU A 324 -5.90 20.11 10.22
N LYS A 325 -4.83 20.88 9.99
CA LYS A 325 -3.97 21.37 11.08
C LYS A 325 -4.77 22.15 12.12
N ARG A 326 -5.62 23.08 11.69
CA ARG A 326 -6.49 23.85 12.60
C ARG A 326 -7.50 22.96 13.31
N TYR A 327 -8.11 22.01 12.60
CA TYR A 327 -9.05 21.05 13.18
C TYR A 327 -8.44 20.29 14.37
N TYR A 328 -7.24 19.72 14.20
CA TYR A 328 -6.57 19.00 15.28
C TYR A 328 -6.07 19.95 16.39
N ALA A 329 -5.56 21.13 16.04
CA ALA A 329 -5.11 22.11 17.02
C ALA A 329 -6.25 22.66 17.89
N SER A 330 -7.48 22.70 17.37
CA SER A 330 -8.68 23.20 18.05
C SER A 330 -9.48 22.13 18.80
N GLY A 331 -8.95 20.91 18.93
CA GLY A 331 -9.62 19.84 19.68
C GLY A 331 -10.70 19.09 18.90
N GLU A 332 -10.52 18.94 17.58
CA GLU A 332 -11.35 18.08 16.72
C GLU A 332 -12.85 18.49 16.63
N PRO A 333 -13.17 19.77 16.35
CA PRO A 333 -14.54 20.29 16.36
C PRO A 333 -15.41 19.67 15.24
N ALA A 334 -16.57 19.14 15.62
CA ALA A 334 -17.45 18.35 14.75
C ALA A 334 -17.99 19.11 13.52
N ASP A 335 -18.26 20.40 13.67
CA ASP A 335 -18.83 21.28 12.64
C ASP A 335 -17.89 21.51 11.44
N VAL A 336 -16.57 21.36 11.65
CA VAL A 336 -15.56 21.51 10.59
C VAL A 336 -15.49 20.29 9.65
N VAL A 337 -16.04 19.13 10.06
CA VAL A 337 -15.96 17.88 9.29
C VAL A 337 -16.63 17.99 7.91
N LEU A 338 -17.69 18.79 7.79
CA LEU A 338 -18.36 19.03 6.51
C LEU A 338 -17.44 19.79 5.54
N GLU A 339 -16.73 20.80 6.04
CA GLU A 339 -15.77 21.60 5.26
C GLU A 339 -14.58 20.75 4.81
N ILE A 340 -14.04 19.90 5.68
CA ILE A 340 -12.93 18.99 5.33
C ILE A 340 -13.32 18.08 4.16
N ASN A 341 -14.53 17.53 4.19
CA ASN A 341 -15.05 16.64 3.15
C ASN A 341 -15.42 17.37 1.85
N GLN A 342 -15.52 18.70 1.86
CA GLN A 342 -15.91 19.45 0.69
C GLN A 342 -14.95 19.22 -0.48
N GLY A 343 -15.51 18.83 -1.63
CA GLY A 343 -14.76 18.55 -2.85
C GLY A 343 -13.92 17.27 -2.82
N ILE A 344 -14.02 16.45 -1.76
CA ILE A 344 -13.43 15.10 -1.77
C ILE A 344 -14.48 14.13 -2.26
N ILE A 345 -14.19 13.50 -3.39
CA ILE A 345 -15.01 12.40 -3.90
C ILE A 345 -14.53 11.12 -3.22
N ASP A 346 -15.46 10.39 -2.61
CA ASP A 346 -15.16 9.08 -2.01
C ASP A 346 -14.49 8.19 -3.06
N ASN A 347 -13.37 7.56 -2.73
CA ASN A 347 -12.58 6.81 -3.71
C ASN A 347 -11.79 5.65 -3.10
N PHE A 348 -10.93 5.04 -3.92
CA PHE A 348 -10.12 3.88 -3.59
C PHE A 348 -8.62 4.20 -3.65
N SER A 349 -8.17 5.37 -3.19
CA SER A 349 -6.74 5.76 -3.17
C SER A 349 -5.83 4.61 -2.69
N PRO A 350 -4.58 4.45 -3.19
CA PRO A 350 -3.67 3.41 -2.70
C PRO A 350 -3.54 3.41 -1.18
N THR A 351 -3.49 4.60 -0.59
CA THR A 351 -3.42 4.82 0.86
C THR A 351 -4.62 4.23 1.60
N ALA A 352 -5.80 4.14 0.96
CA ALA A 352 -7.01 3.61 1.59
C ALA A 352 -6.82 2.21 2.18
N PHE A 353 -6.02 1.36 1.51
CA PHE A 353 -5.73 0.02 2.02
C PHE A 353 -4.94 0.08 3.34
N LEU A 354 -3.89 0.90 3.42
CA LEU A 354 -3.11 1.02 4.65
C LEU A 354 -3.92 1.65 5.78
N ILE A 355 -4.68 2.72 5.50
CA ILE A 355 -5.56 3.38 6.48
C ILE A 355 -6.53 2.37 7.11
N ARG A 356 -7.16 1.53 6.28
CA ARG A 356 -8.06 0.49 6.78
C ARG A 356 -7.34 -0.59 7.57
N SER A 357 -6.13 -0.97 7.16
CA SER A 357 -5.31 -1.91 7.91
C SER A 357 -4.93 -1.36 9.27
N ASP A 358 -4.46 -0.11 9.35
CA ASP A 358 -4.09 0.60 10.56
C ASP A 358 -5.28 0.78 11.51
N ALA A 359 -6.47 1.03 10.97
CA ALA A 359 -7.69 1.05 11.75
C ALA A 359 -8.12 -0.35 12.27
N GLY A 360 -7.60 -1.42 11.65
CA GLY A 360 -7.97 -2.81 11.95
C GLY A 360 -9.30 -3.23 11.34
N LEU A 361 -9.60 -2.75 10.13
CA LEU A 361 -10.88 -2.95 9.43
C LEU A 361 -10.77 -4.00 8.32
N ASN A 362 -11.91 -4.62 7.98
CA ASN A 362 -12.08 -5.54 6.83
C ASN A 362 -11.17 -6.77 6.82
N GLY A 363 -10.63 -7.15 7.98
CA GLY A 363 -9.66 -8.26 8.05
C GLY A 363 -8.37 -7.98 7.30
N LEU A 364 -8.06 -6.71 6.97
CA LEU A 364 -6.84 -6.34 6.29
C LEU A 364 -5.70 -6.18 7.30
N ARG A 365 -4.71 -7.06 7.23
CA ARG A 365 -3.60 -7.15 8.19
C ARG A 365 -2.29 -6.77 7.56
N TYR A 366 -1.41 -6.14 8.32
CA TYR A 366 -0.07 -5.81 7.87
C TYR A 366 0.87 -7.02 7.98
N VAL A 367 1.54 -7.39 6.89
CA VAL A 367 2.49 -8.52 6.89
C VAL A 367 3.90 -8.06 7.20
N GLY A 368 4.37 -7.04 6.49
CA GLY A 368 5.72 -6.51 6.58
C GLY A 368 6.01 -5.48 5.48
N THR A 369 7.22 -4.93 5.50
CA THR A 369 7.75 -4.04 4.46
C THR A 369 8.98 -4.67 3.87
N VAL A 370 8.97 -4.90 2.56
CA VAL A 370 10.15 -5.39 1.84
C VAL A 370 11.06 -4.21 1.55
N VAL A 371 12.35 -4.38 1.81
CA VAL A 371 13.41 -3.40 1.54
C VAL A 371 14.55 -4.08 0.77
N PHE A 372 15.20 -3.31 -0.09
CA PHE A 372 16.34 -3.78 -0.91
C PHE A 372 17.61 -3.03 -0.50
N ASP A 373 18.32 -3.54 0.50
CA ASP A 373 19.39 -2.81 1.20
C ASP A 373 20.61 -3.67 1.60
N LYS A 374 20.54 -4.98 1.37
CA LYS A 374 21.59 -5.95 1.71
C LYS A 374 22.62 -6.16 0.62
#